data_AF-A0A6P7G637-F1
#
_entry.id   AF-A0A6P7G637-F1
#
_cell.length_a   1.000
_cell.length_b   1.000
_cell.length_c   1.000
_cell.angle_alpha   90.00
_cell.angle_beta   90.00
_cell.angle_gamma   90.00
#
_symmetry.space_group_name_H-M   'P 1'
#
loop_
_entity.id
_entity.type
_entity.pdbx_description
1 polymer ?
#
loop_
_entity_poly.entity_id
_entity_poly.type
_entity_poly.pdbx_seq_one_letter_code
_entity_poly.pdbx_strand_id
1 'polypeptide(L)'
;MKSLICFLSFVAIALGALQDDVQQMNQILQICQRKWQIPQDILTYGVAKAKPQDRNRIGSFALCVYTNLGFMNRQGDLLDVQVREYYRESDRAGEININDILTKCRPPRGTPEQKAFFHEECMENLQAGSQDQLVEQYYGACQQQLGLSDEFIKNSQDKTRLGSFFLCIYSNLGVLSSKGDLIENETTPKCSMPPNLSPALKAWYYQECFKNAMQ
;
A
#
# COMPACT_ATOMS: atom_id res chain seq x y z
N MET A 1 19.34 4.09 -3.97
CA MET A 1 17.95 4.01 -4.46
C MET A 1 17.14 3.31 -3.38
N LYS A 2 16.49 4.05 -2.48
CA LYS A 2 15.73 3.48 -1.33
C LYS A 2 14.38 4.19 -1.13
N SER A 3 13.81 4.75 -2.21
CA SER A 3 12.56 5.53 -2.14
C SER A 3 11.72 5.30 -3.38
N LEU A 4 11.46 4.04 -3.69
CA LEU A 4 10.42 3.67 -4.65
C LEU A 4 9.46 2.78 -3.87
N ILE A 5 8.15 3.08 -3.95
CA ILE A 5 7.02 2.20 -3.59
C ILE A 5 6.41 2.49 -2.20
N CYS A 6 5.65 3.59 -2.15
CA CYS A 6 4.56 3.81 -1.19
C CYS A 6 3.26 4.01 -1.98
N PHE A 7 2.78 2.98 -2.67
CA PHE A 7 1.49 3.06 -3.37
C PHE A 7 0.72 1.74 -3.23
N LEU A 8 -0.02 1.67 -2.12
CA LEU A 8 -1.33 1.03 -1.94
C LEU A 8 -1.60 -0.21 -2.82
N SER A 9 -1.25 -1.37 -2.27
CA SER A 9 -1.86 -2.64 -2.60
C SER A 9 -3.31 -2.69 -2.09
N PHE A 10 -4.22 -2.12 -2.87
CA PHE A 10 -5.63 -2.55 -2.85
C PHE A 10 -5.82 -3.58 -3.97
N VAL A 11 -5.56 -4.83 -3.60
CA VAL A 11 -5.69 -6.01 -4.46
C VAL A 11 -7.16 -6.23 -4.84
N ALA A 12 -7.43 -6.27 -6.14
CA ALA A 12 -8.68 -6.75 -6.72
C ALA A 12 -8.64 -8.29 -6.84
N ILE A 13 -9.01 -9.04 -5.78
CA ILE A 13 -9.22 -10.49 -5.85
C ILE A 13 -10.43 -10.90 -4.98
N ALA A 14 -11.34 -11.71 -5.55
CA ALA A 14 -12.53 -12.39 -4.97
C ALA A 14 -13.78 -11.55 -4.58
N LEU A 15 -14.58 -11.18 -5.60
CA LEU A 15 -15.72 -10.24 -5.56
C LEU A 15 -16.97 -10.61 -4.70
N GLY A 16 -17.00 -11.74 -4.00
CA GLY A 16 -18.18 -12.13 -3.20
C GLY A 16 -18.11 -11.69 -1.74
N ALA A 17 -17.17 -12.27 -1.00
CA ALA A 17 -16.99 -11.99 0.43
C ALA A 17 -16.28 -10.65 0.68
N LEU A 18 -15.43 -10.18 -0.24
CA LEU A 18 -14.76 -8.89 -0.07
C LEU A 18 -15.69 -7.69 -0.20
N GLN A 19 -16.84 -7.83 -0.86
CA GLN A 19 -17.70 -6.68 -1.12
C GLN A 19 -18.35 -6.14 0.16
N ASP A 20 -18.80 -7.04 1.05
CA ASP A 20 -19.38 -6.68 2.34
C ASP A 20 -18.35 -6.04 3.27
N ASP A 21 -17.13 -6.62 3.34
CA ASP A 21 -16.03 -6.07 4.14
C ASP A 21 -15.60 -4.68 3.66
N VAL A 22 -15.50 -4.49 2.33
CA VAL A 22 -15.18 -3.20 1.72
C VAL A 22 -16.29 -2.18 2.02
N GLN A 23 -17.55 -2.59 1.92
CA GLN A 23 -18.67 -1.70 2.24
C GLN A 23 -18.68 -1.31 3.72
N GLN A 24 -18.46 -2.25 4.63
CA GLN A 24 -18.35 -1.99 6.06
C GLN A 24 -17.19 -1.05 6.38
N MET A 25 -16.01 -1.29 5.81
CA MET A 25 -14.84 -0.44 5.98
C MET A 25 -15.12 0.98 5.48
N ASN A 26 -15.71 1.13 4.30
CA ASN A 26 -16.07 2.43 3.74
C ASN A 26 -17.04 3.21 4.64
N GLN A 27 -18.02 2.53 5.25
CA GLN A 27 -18.93 3.15 6.22
C GLN A 27 -18.19 3.64 7.46
N ILE A 28 -17.30 2.82 8.03
CA ILE A 28 -16.48 3.20 9.20
C ILE A 28 -15.61 4.42 8.87
N LEU A 29 -14.92 4.40 7.73
CA LEU A 29 -14.07 5.51 7.28
C LEU A 29 -14.90 6.80 7.13
N GLN A 30 -16.07 6.76 6.50
CA GLN A 30 -16.94 7.93 6.36
C GLN A 30 -17.44 8.48 7.70
N ILE A 31 -17.74 7.61 8.67
CA ILE A 31 -18.13 8.03 10.03
C ILE A 31 -16.96 8.75 10.71
N CYS A 32 -15.77 8.16 10.68
CA CYS A 32 -14.60 8.73 11.35
C CYS A 32 -14.07 9.99 10.64
N GLN A 33 -14.09 10.04 9.30
CA GLN A 33 -13.59 11.16 8.50
C GLN A 33 -14.43 12.42 8.70
N ARG A 34 -15.75 12.30 8.81
CA ARG A 34 -16.66 13.44 9.07
C ARG A 34 -16.29 14.20 10.35
N LYS A 35 -15.74 13.52 11.35
CA LYS A 35 -15.39 14.12 12.65
C LYS A 35 -14.03 14.81 12.63
N TRP A 36 -13.06 14.25 11.94
CA TRP A 36 -11.65 14.68 12.05
C TRP A 36 -11.11 15.36 10.78
N GLN A 37 -11.85 15.35 9.68
CA GLN A 37 -11.54 16.04 8.42
C GLN A 37 -10.13 15.79 7.90
N ILE A 38 -9.59 14.56 7.99
CA ILE A 38 -8.16 14.25 7.69
C ILE A 38 -7.70 14.84 6.34
N PRO A 39 -6.51 15.48 6.28
CA PRO A 39 -5.98 16.03 5.04
C PRO A 39 -5.88 14.96 3.94
N GLN A 40 -6.22 15.32 2.71
CA GLN A 40 -6.25 14.36 1.60
C GLN A 40 -4.87 13.76 1.33
N ASP A 41 -3.79 14.50 1.54
CA ASP A 41 -2.42 14.00 1.39
C ASP A 41 -2.10 12.88 2.39
N ILE A 42 -2.62 12.91 3.61
CA ILE A 42 -2.46 11.79 4.57
C ILE A 42 -3.28 10.58 4.14
N LEU A 43 -4.49 10.78 3.61
CA LEU A 43 -5.31 9.68 3.08
C LEU A 43 -4.68 9.04 1.84
N THR A 44 -4.01 9.84 1.00
CA THR A 44 -3.38 9.37 -0.23
C THR A 44 -2.00 8.76 -0.01
N TYR A 45 -1.17 9.36 0.85
CA TYR A 45 0.25 9.03 1.00
C TYR A 45 0.61 8.42 2.35
N GLY A 46 -0.39 8.11 3.18
CA GLY A 46 -0.18 7.52 4.49
C GLY A 46 0.31 8.51 5.55
N VAL A 47 0.60 7.99 6.74
CA VAL A 47 1.09 8.78 7.87
C VAL A 47 2.58 9.13 7.75
N ALA A 48 3.31 8.54 6.80
CA ALA A 48 4.69 8.93 6.48
C ALA A 48 4.83 10.41 6.08
N LYS A 49 3.76 11.04 5.55
CA LYS A 49 3.72 12.48 5.22
C LYS A 49 3.13 13.34 6.33
N ALA A 50 2.73 12.76 7.45
CA ALA A 50 2.11 13.48 8.55
C ALA A 50 3.06 14.52 9.16
N LYS A 51 2.62 15.77 9.21
CA LYS A 51 3.34 16.81 9.94
C LYS A 51 3.14 16.61 11.45
N PRO A 52 4.08 17.05 12.30
CA PRO A 52 3.96 16.87 13.75
C PRO A 52 2.63 17.38 14.33
N GLN A 53 2.10 18.49 13.83
CA GLN A 53 0.83 19.07 14.26
C GLN A 53 -0.41 18.22 13.89
N ASP A 54 -0.31 17.37 12.87
CA ASP A 54 -1.43 16.54 12.41
C ASP A 54 -1.51 15.20 13.16
N ARG A 55 -0.42 14.78 13.82
CA ARG A 55 -0.30 13.46 14.48
C ARG A 55 -1.44 13.15 15.44
N ASN A 56 -1.82 14.11 16.29
CA ASN A 56 -2.90 13.88 17.25
C ASN A 56 -4.25 13.69 16.56
N ARG A 57 -4.51 14.46 15.50
CA ARG A 57 -5.75 14.36 14.71
C ARG A 57 -5.82 13.05 13.93
N ILE A 58 -4.71 12.62 13.34
CA ILE A 58 -4.58 11.32 12.68
C ILE A 58 -4.79 10.20 13.71
N GLY A 59 -4.14 10.30 14.87
CA GLY A 59 -4.32 9.35 15.98
C GLY A 59 -5.78 9.22 16.42
N SER A 60 -6.50 10.34 16.54
CA SER A 60 -7.94 10.32 16.84
C SER A 60 -8.80 9.66 15.76
N PHE A 61 -8.43 9.86 14.49
CA PHE A 61 -9.09 9.21 13.37
C PHE A 61 -8.82 7.70 13.35
N ALA A 62 -7.55 7.30 13.46
CA ALA A 62 -7.13 5.91 13.54
C ALA A 62 -7.78 5.20 14.73
N LEU A 63 -7.82 5.83 15.91
CA LEU A 63 -8.49 5.28 17.09
C LEU A 63 -9.98 5.04 16.82
N CYS A 64 -10.65 5.98 16.16
CA CYS A 64 -12.05 5.81 15.75
C CYS A 64 -12.22 4.60 14.84
N VAL A 65 -11.39 4.46 13.81
CA VAL A 65 -11.45 3.34 12.87
C VAL A 65 -11.19 2.02 13.61
N TYR A 66 -10.09 1.91 14.34
CA TYR A 66 -9.71 0.70 15.05
C TYR A 66 -10.68 0.28 16.16
N THR A 67 -11.32 1.25 16.81
CA THR A 67 -12.38 0.93 17.79
C THR A 67 -13.63 0.36 17.12
N ASN A 68 -14.03 0.91 15.96
CA ASN A 68 -15.20 0.40 15.22
C ASN A 68 -14.93 -0.97 14.58
N LEU A 69 -13.68 -1.26 14.21
CA LEU A 69 -13.24 -2.58 13.75
C LEU A 69 -13.05 -3.59 14.89
N GLY A 70 -13.08 -3.14 16.15
CA GLY A 70 -12.85 -3.99 17.32
C GLY A 70 -11.38 -4.37 17.54
N PHE A 71 -10.42 -3.70 16.89
CA PHE A 71 -9.00 -3.94 17.09
C PHE A 71 -8.44 -3.24 18.31
N MET A 72 -9.03 -2.11 18.69
CA MET A 72 -8.64 -1.35 19.87
C MET A 72 -9.83 -1.05 20.77
N ASN A 73 -9.58 -0.93 22.07
CA ASN A 73 -10.55 -0.34 23.00
C ASN A 73 -10.47 1.20 22.97
N ARG A 74 -11.33 1.87 23.74
CA ARG A 74 -11.34 3.35 23.86
C ARG A 74 -10.07 3.93 24.50
N GLN A 75 -9.27 3.09 25.16
CA GLN A 75 -7.99 3.46 25.77
C GLN A 75 -6.81 3.29 24.80
N GLY A 76 -7.08 2.86 23.56
CA GLY A 76 -6.07 2.60 22.52
C GLY A 76 -5.28 1.31 22.72
N ASP A 77 -5.75 0.40 23.58
CA ASP A 77 -5.11 -0.91 23.77
C ASP A 77 -5.59 -1.87 22.69
N LEU A 78 -4.63 -2.57 22.08
CA LEU A 78 -4.90 -3.57 21.05
C LEU A 78 -5.58 -4.81 21.66
N LEU A 79 -6.57 -5.35 20.95
CA LEU A 79 -7.37 -6.49 21.36
C LEU A 79 -6.92 -7.74 20.58
N ASP A 80 -5.97 -8.48 21.16
CA ASP A 80 -5.25 -9.58 20.50
C ASP A 80 -6.16 -10.62 19.83
N VAL A 81 -7.26 -10.99 20.48
CA VAL A 81 -8.19 -12.03 19.97
C VAL A 81 -8.85 -11.55 18.68
N GLN A 82 -9.40 -10.34 18.70
CA GLN A 82 -10.10 -9.74 17.56
C GLN A 82 -9.17 -9.50 16.39
N VAL A 83 -7.94 -9.02 16.65
CA VAL A 83 -6.93 -8.86 15.60
C VAL A 83 -6.59 -10.21 14.96
N ARG A 84 -6.38 -11.27 15.75
CA ARG A 84 -6.10 -12.61 15.20
C ARG A 84 -7.25 -13.17 14.39
N GLU A 85 -8.48 -12.95 14.82
CA GLU A 85 -9.69 -13.41 14.13
C GLU A 85 -9.83 -12.75 12.76
N TYR A 86 -9.76 -11.41 12.72
CA TYR A 86 -9.84 -10.65 11.46
C TYR A 86 -8.80 -11.06 10.42
N TYR A 87 -7.53 -11.22 10.83
CA TYR A 87 -6.47 -11.60 9.89
C TYR A 87 -6.49 -13.09 9.53
N ARG A 88 -7.14 -13.95 10.33
CA ARG A 88 -7.36 -15.36 9.96
C ARG A 88 -8.43 -15.49 8.88
N GLU A 89 -9.50 -14.72 8.99
CA GLU A 89 -10.65 -14.81 8.08
C GLU A 89 -10.42 -14.15 6.72
N SER A 90 -9.57 -13.12 6.66
CA SER A 90 -9.38 -12.31 5.45
C SER A 90 -8.51 -12.94 4.35
N ASP A 91 -8.02 -14.18 4.51
CA ASP A 91 -7.03 -14.85 3.63
C ASP A 91 -5.72 -14.04 3.43
N ARG A 92 -5.55 -12.94 4.18
CA ARG A 92 -4.40 -12.03 4.18
C ARG A 92 -3.22 -12.53 5.02
N ALA A 93 -3.38 -13.71 5.63
CA ALA A 93 -2.37 -14.32 6.50
C ALA A 93 -1.02 -14.59 5.79
N GLY A 94 -0.99 -14.58 4.46
CA GLY A 94 0.22 -14.76 3.67
C GLY A 94 1.11 -13.52 3.52
N GLU A 95 0.56 -12.30 3.62
CA GLU A 95 1.32 -11.07 3.33
C GLU A 95 1.88 -10.40 4.60
N ILE A 96 1.17 -10.48 5.73
CA ILE A 96 1.60 -9.84 6.98
C ILE A 96 1.58 -10.87 8.10
N ASN A 97 2.72 -11.02 8.78
CA ASN A 97 2.82 -11.88 9.94
C ASN A 97 2.03 -11.27 11.12
N ILE A 98 0.93 -11.92 11.52
CA ILE A 98 0.07 -11.46 12.62
C ILE A 98 0.87 -11.28 13.93
N ASN A 99 1.88 -12.12 14.18
CA ASN A 99 2.69 -11.97 15.39
C ASN A 99 3.54 -10.70 15.34
N ASP A 100 3.95 -10.22 14.16
CA ASP A 100 4.64 -8.95 14.03
C ASP A 100 3.72 -7.78 14.36
N ILE A 101 2.45 -7.82 13.94
CA ILE A 101 1.45 -6.80 14.32
C ILE A 101 1.30 -6.74 15.84
N LEU A 102 1.08 -7.89 16.47
CA LEU A 102 0.76 -7.97 17.90
C LEU A 102 1.96 -7.69 18.82
N THR A 103 3.19 -7.81 18.31
CA THR A 103 4.41 -7.59 19.08
C THR A 103 5.10 -6.29 18.73
N LYS A 104 5.38 -6.04 17.44
CA LYS A 104 6.09 -4.84 16.96
C LYS A 104 5.17 -3.62 16.89
N CYS A 105 3.92 -3.81 16.48
CA CYS A 105 2.93 -2.71 16.40
C CYS A 105 2.06 -2.58 17.64
N ARG A 106 2.43 -3.23 18.75
CA ARG A 106 1.77 -2.99 20.03
C ARG A 106 2.15 -1.61 20.55
N PRO A 107 1.17 -0.72 20.78
CA PRO A 107 1.49 0.64 21.15
C PRO A 107 2.10 0.72 22.56
N PRO A 108 3.07 1.63 22.77
CA PRO A 108 3.61 1.91 24.10
C PRO A 108 2.58 2.65 24.98
N ARG A 109 2.98 3.00 26.21
CA ARG A 109 2.15 3.87 27.06
C ARG A 109 2.01 5.27 26.44
N GLY A 110 0.82 5.86 26.52
CA GLY A 110 0.50 7.17 25.96
C GLY A 110 -1.00 7.46 26.03
N THR A 111 -1.43 8.56 25.43
CA THR A 111 -2.87 8.81 25.24
C THR A 111 -3.45 7.81 24.22
N PRO A 112 -4.77 7.55 24.25
CA PRO A 112 -5.40 6.65 23.27
C PRO A 112 -5.08 7.01 21.81
N GLU A 113 -5.06 8.30 21.49
CA GLU A 113 -4.77 8.83 20.15
C GLU A 113 -3.32 8.56 19.75
N GLN A 114 -2.37 8.78 20.67
CA GLN A 114 -0.95 8.50 20.43
C GLN A 114 -0.69 7.01 20.20
N LYS A 115 -1.38 6.15 20.94
CA LYS A 115 -1.31 4.70 20.75
C LYS A 115 -1.83 4.28 19.37
N ALA A 116 -2.97 4.82 18.96
CA ALA A 116 -3.54 4.53 17.64
C ALA A 116 -2.65 5.06 16.51
N PHE A 117 -2.09 6.27 16.65
CA PHE A 117 -1.12 6.81 15.67
C PHE A 117 0.12 5.93 15.55
N PHE A 118 0.70 5.49 16.68
CA PHE A 118 1.85 4.59 16.67
C PHE A 118 1.53 3.27 15.94
N HIS A 119 0.35 2.71 16.20
CA HIS A 119 -0.07 1.48 15.54
C HIS A 119 -0.22 1.68 14.02
N GLU A 120 -0.88 2.75 13.59
CA GLU A 120 -1.03 3.12 12.18
C GLU A 120 0.35 3.24 11.49
N GLU A 121 1.26 4.01 12.08
CA GLU A 121 2.61 4.20 11.54
C GLU A 121 3.38 2.87 11.47
N CYS A 122 3.24 2.01 12.49
CA CYS A 122 3.87 0.70 12.48
C CYS A 122 3.29 -0.23 11.39
N MET A 123 1.97 -0.23 11.22
CA MET A 123 1.30 -1.04 10.19
C MET A 123 1.73 -0.62 8.78
N GLU A 124 1.82 0.68 8.51
CA GLU A 124 2.32 1.20 7.23
C GLU A 124 3.78 0.76 6.98
N ASN A 125 4.63 0.79 8.02
CA ASN A 125 6.01 0.33 7.91
C ASN A 125 6.12 -1.19 7.68
N LEU A 126 5.28 -2.00 8.33
CA LEU A 126 5.24 -3.45 8.08
C LEU A 126 4.81 -3.75 6.65
N GLN A 127 3.81 -3.02 6.14
CA GLN A 127 3.32 -3.16 4.77
C GLN A 127 4.36 -2.73 3.74
N ALA A 128 5.06 -1.61 3.98
CA ALA A 128 6.16 -1.19 3.12
C ALA A 128 7.26 -2.26 3.06
N GLY A 129 7.61 -2.86 4.20
CA GLY A 129 8.57 -3.96 4.25
C GLY A 129 8.13 -5.22 3.49
N SER A 130 6.84 -5.59 3.56
CA SER A 130 6.31 -6.71 2.76
C SER A 130 6.24 -6.40 1.27
N GLN A 131 5.93 -5.15 0.89
CA GLN A 131 5.92 -4.71 -0.50
C GLN A 131 7.33 -4.76 -1.10
N ASP A 132 8.34 -4.27 -0.38
CA ASP A 132 9.74 -4.35 -0.83
C ASP A 132 10.16 -5.80 -1.10
N GLN A 133 9.77 -6.74 -0.25
CA GLN A 133 10.04 -8.17 -0.46
C GLN A 133 9.36 -8.73 -1.71
N LEU A 134 8.08 -8.40 -1.93
CA LEU A 134 7.36 -8.81 -3.13
C LEU A 134 7.98 -8.21 -4.40
N VAL A 135 8.40 -6.94 -4.33
CA VAL A 135 9.06 -6.26 -5.44
C VAL A 135 10.41 -6.92 -5.73
N GLU A 136 11.22 -7.22 -4.72
CA GLU A 136 12.49 -7.96 -4.90
C GLU A 136 12.26 -9.36 -5.49
N GLN A 137 11.25 -10.08 -5.01
CA GLN A 137 10.86 -11.38 -5.54
C GLN A 137 10.49 -11.30 -7.03
N TYR A 138 9.61 -10.36 -7.40
CA TYR A 138 9.21 -10.19 -8.79
C TYR A 138 10.32 -9.62 -9.66
N TYR A 139 11.18 -8.76 -9.11
CA TYR A 139 12.35 -8.24 -9.80
C TYR A 139 13.25 -9.40 -10.25
N GLY A 140 13.62 -10.30 -9.33
CA GLY A 140 14.45 -11.47 -9.65
C GLY A 140 13.78 -12.43 -10.64
N ALA A 141 12.49 -12.73 -10.44
CA ALA A 141 11.74 -13.63 -11.32
C ALA A 141 11.62 -13.07 -12.75
N CYS A 142 11.26 -11.80 -12.90
CA CYS A 142 11.13 -11.14 -14.20
C CYS A 142 12.49 -10.97 -14.90
N GLN A 143 13.54 -10.71 -14.14
CA GLN A 143 14.91 -10.62 -14.65
C GLN A 143 15.35 -11.96 -15.26
N GLN A 144 15.13 -13.06 -14.52
CA GLN A 144 15.44 -14.41 -14.98
C GLN A 144 14.61 -14.78 -16.22
N GLN A 145 13.30 -14.51 -16.19
CA GLN A 145 12.39 -14.81 -17.30
C GLN A 145 12.78 -14.10 -18.60
N LEU A 146 13.26 -12.86 -18.52
CA LEU A 146 13.63 -12.04 -19.67
C LEU A 146 15.12 -12.12 -20.04
N GLY A 147 15.91 -12.91 -19.31
CA GLY A 147 17.35 -13.04 -19.53
C GLY A 147 18.10 -11.71 -19.42
N LEU A 148 17.74 -10.88 -18.44
CA LEU A 148 18.37 -9.58 -18.22
C LEU A 148 19.43 -9.66 -17.11
N SER A 149 20.51 -8.91 -17.25
CA SER A 149 21.48 -8.71 -16.15
C SER A 149 21.15 -7.45 -15.36
N ASP A 150 21.63 -7.37 -14.11
CA ASP A 150 21.51 -6.14 -13.31
C ASP A 150 22.15 -4.94 -14.00
N GLU A 151 23.28 -5.17 -14.67
CA GLU A 151 23.98 -4.14 -15.43
C GLU A 151 23.12 -3.63 -16.60
N PHE A 152 22.42 -4.53 -17.30
CA PHE A 152 21.48 -4.14 -18.33
C PHE A 152 20.35 -3.29 -17.74
N ILE A 153 19.72 -3.74 -16.64
CA ILE A 153 18.59 -3.01 -16.04
C ILE A 153 19.01 -1.59 -15.59
N LYS A 154 20.23 -1.44 -15.04
CA LYS A 154 20.73 -0.15 -14.53
C LYS A 154 21.17 0.81 -15.64
N ASN A 155 21.77 0.31 -16.72
CA ASN A 155 22.49 1.14 -17.70
C ASN A 155 21.84 1.17 -19.09
N SER A 156 20.85 0.32 -19.36
CA SER A 156 20.25 0.21 -20.69
C SER A 156 19.47 1.46 -21.07
N GLN A 157 19.57 1.83 -22.35
CA GLN A 157 18.70 2.83 -22.99
C GLN A 157 17.60 2.18 -23.85
N ASP A 158 17.55 0.84 -23.90
CA ASP A 158 16.52 0.09 -24.61
C ASP A 158 15.20 0.11 -23.81
N LYS A 159 14.39 1.13 -24.12
CA LYS A 159 13.09 1.37 -23.49
C LYS A 159 12.12 0.21 -23.69
N THR A 160 12.23 -0.54 -24.78
CA THR A 160 11.30 -1.65 -25.06
C THR A 160 11.61 -2.84 -24.16
N ARG A 161 12.89 -3.20 -24.02
CA ARG A 161 13.31 -4.28 -23.12
C ARG A 161 13.13 -3.92 -21.65
N LEU A 162 13.51 -2.69 -21.25
CA LEU A 162 13.22 -2.19 -19.90
C LEU A 162 11.72 -2.12 -19.64
N GLY A 163 10.94 -1.67 -20.63
CA GLY A 163 9.49 -1.65 -20.56
C GLY A 163 8.86 -3.03 -20.38
N SER A 164 9.41 -4.06 -21.03
CA SER A 164 8.96 -5.44 -20.85
C SER A 164 9.25 -5.95 -19.43
N PHE A 165 10.41 -5.56 -18.88
CA PHE A 165 10.77 -5.84 -17.50
C PHE A 165 9.81 -5.18 -16.50
N PHE A 166 9.54 -3.88 -16.66
CA PHE A 166 8.58 -3.17 -15.81
C PHE A 166 7.15 -3.69 -15.96
N LEU A 167 6.73 -4.04 -17.18
CA LEU A 167 5.41 -4.65 -17.41
C LEU A 167 5.28 -5.96 -16.62
N CYS A 168 6.31 -6.81 -16.65
CA CYS A 168 6.32 -8.05 -15.88
C CYS A 168 6.16 -7.77 -14.38
N ILE A 169 6.93 -6.85 -13.81
CA ILE A 169 6.84 -6.50 -12.39
C ILE A 169 5.47 -5.94 -12.05
N TYR A 170 5.01 -4.92 -12.78
CA TYR A 170 3.76 -4.23 -12.48
C TYR A 170 2.51 -5.09 -12.71
N SER A 171 2.55 -6.05 -13.64
CA SER A 171 1.45 -7.00 -13.79
C SER A 171 1.40 -8.02 -12.66
N ASN A 172 2.54 -8.50 -12.15
CA ASN A 172 2.56 -9.36 -10.98
C ASN A 172 2.14 -8.63 -9.69
N LEU A 173 2.41 -7.33 -9.61
CA LEU A 173 1.93 -6.45 -8.53
C LEU A 173 0.46 -6.02 -8.71
N GLY A 174 -0.21 -6.37 -9.81
CA GLY A 174 -1.58 -5.97 -10.09
C GLY A 174 -1.76 -4.47 -10.38
N VAL A 175 -0.69 -3.75 -10.70
CA VAL A 175 -0.73 -2.31 -11.05
C VAL A 175 -1.12 -2.12 -12.52
N LEU A 176 -0.60 -2.97 -13.41
CA LEU A 176 -0.89 -2.96 -14.83
C LEU A 176 -1.53 -4.26 -15.29
N SER A 177 -2.54 -4.17 -16.14
CA SER A 177 -3.00 -5.33 -16.91
C SER A 177 -1.88 -5.85 -17.84
N SER A 178 -2.04 -7.06 -18.37
CA SER A 178 -1.11 -7.62 -19.37
C SER A 178 -1.01 -6.81 -20.67
N LYS A 179 -1.97 -5.88 -20.90
CA LYS A 179 -1.97 -4.92 -22.01
C LYS A 179 -1.24 -3.61 -21.69
N GLY A 180 -0.67 -3.49 -20.49
CA GLY A 180 0.02 -2.30 -19.99
C GLY A 180 -0.92 -1.16 -19.63
N ASP A 181 -2.21 -1.42 -19.50
CA ASP A 181 -3.19 -0.44 -19.03
C ASP A 181 -3.22 -0.45 -17.50
N LEU A 182 -3.29 0.74 -16.89
CA LEU A 182 -3.50 0.87 -15.45
C LEU A 182 -4.79 0.17 -15.03
N ILE A 183 -4.68 -0.62 -13.96
CA ILE A 183 -5.84 -1.11 -13.24
C ILE A 183 -6.23 0.04 -12.30
N GLU A 184 -7.29 0.77 -12.65
CA GLU A 184 -7.63 2.06 -12.02
C GLU A 184 -7.67 1.96 -10.49
N ASN A 185 -6.88 2.82 -9.84
CA ASN A 185 -7.03 3.18 -8.44
C ASN A 185 -7.02 4.72 -8.33
N GLU A 186 -7.71 5.27 -7.32
CA GLU A 186 -7.86 6.73 -7.14
C GLU A 186 -6.52 7.46 -6.88
N THR A 187 -5.45 6.71 -6.62
CA THR A 187 -4.16 7.22 -6.15
C THR A 187 -3.06 7.26 -7.21
N THR A 188 -3.32 6.79 -8.43
CA THR A 188 -2.28 6.75 -9.46
C THR A 188 -2.01 8.15 -10.00
N PRO A 189 -0.73 8.61 -10.02
CA PRO A 189 -0.36 9.85 -10.69
C PRO A 189 -0.94 9.95 -12.09
N LYS A 190 -1.49 11.11 -12.43
CA LYS A 190 -2.04 11.37 -13.78
C LYS A 190 -0.89 11.46 -14.79
N CYS A 191 -0.50 10.33 -15.34
CA CYS A 191 0.51 10.24 -16.38
C CYS A 191 -0.13 10.51 -17.75
N SER A 192 0.29 11.58 -18.42
CA SER A 192 -0.07 11.80 -19.82
C SER A 192 0.74 10.84 -20.69
N MET A 193 0.06 9.91 -21.36
CA MET A 193 0.69 8.88 -22.17
C MET A 193 0.40 9.10 -23.66
N PRO A 194 1.40 8.95 -24.56
CA PRO A 194 1.15 8.92 -25.99
C PRO A 194 0.14 7.83 -26.38
N PRO A 195 -0.73 8.07 -27.36
CA PRO A 195 -1.65 7.04 -27.85
C PRO A 195 -0.88 5.91 -28.57
N ASN A 196 -1.50 4.72 -28.62
CA ASN A 196 -1.03 3.58 -29.42
C ASN A 196 0.36 3.01 -29.06
N LEU A 197 0.79 3.14 -27.81
CA LEU A 197 2.00 2.49 -27.33
C LEU A 197 1.81 0.98 -27.13
N SER A 198 2.88 0.21 -27.38
CA SER A 198 2.93 -1.20 -27.00
C SER A 198 2.87 -1.35 -25.47
N PRO A 199 2.38 -2.49 -24.93
CA PRO A 199 2.31 -2.72 -23.49
C PRO A 199 3.63 -2.44 -22.75
N ALA A 200 4.76 -2.87 -23.33
CA ALA A 200 6.09 -2.64 -22.79
C ALA A 200 6.41 -1.14 -22.69
N LEU A 201 6.16 -0.38 -23.76
CA LEU A 201 6.41 1.06 -23.74
C LEU A 201 5.49 1.78 -22.75
N LYS A 202 4.21 1.37 -22.62
CA LYS A 202 3.32 1.93 -21.58
C LYS A 202 3.92 1.76 -20.19
N ALA A 203 4.38 0.56 -19.84
CA ALA A 203 4.99 0.29 -18.54
C ALA A 203 6.26 1.12 -18.29
N TRP A 204 7.11 1.28 -19.30
CA TRP A 204 8.28 2.17 -19.22
C TRP A 204 7.87 3.63 -18.97
N TYR A 205 6.84 4.13 -19.66
CA TYR A 205 6.32 5.50 -19.45
C TYR A 205 5.76 5.69 -18.04
N TYR A 206 5.06 4.71 -17.48
CA TYR A 206 4.59 4.76 -16.09
C TYR A 206 5.74 4.81 -15.10
N GLN A 207 6.77 3.99 -15.28
CA GLN A 207 7.97 4.01 -14.42
C GLN A 207 8.65 5.38 -14.40
N GLU A 208 8.82 6.02 -15.57
CA GLU A 208 9.40 7.37 -15.63
C GLU A 208 8.47 8.43 -15.03
N CYS A 209 7.17 8.32 -15.27
CA CYS A 209 6.18 9.20 -14.67
C CYS A 209 6.21 9.14 -13.14
N PHE A 210 6.20 7.94 -12.55
CA PHE A 210 6.28 7.74 -11.11
C PHE A 210 7.59 8.28 -10.53
N LYS A 211 8.72 8.03 -11.20
CA LYS A 211 10.03 8.56 -10.80
C LYS A 211 10.02 10.08 -10.73
N ASN A 212 9.37 10.76 -11.66
CA ASN A 212 9.27 12.22 -11.68
C ASN A 212 8.28 12.75 -10.62
N ALA A 213 7.21 12.01 -10.32
CA ALA A 213 6.24 12.40 -9.30
C ALA A 213 6.77 12.34 -7.86
N MET A 214 7.87 11.62 -7.63
CA MET A 214 8.50 11.46 -6.31
C MET A 214 9.64 12.46 -6.02
N GLN A 215 10.01 13.28 -6.99
CA GLN A 215 11.00 14.36 -6.83
C GLN A 215 10.32 15.62 -6.29
#